data_AF-A0A8J8JMT2-F1
#
_entry.id   AF-A0A8J8JMT2-F1
#
_cell.length_a   1.000
_cell.length_b   1.000
_cell.length_c   1.000
_cell.angle_alpha   90.00
_cell.angle_beta   90.00
_cell.angle_gamma   90.00
#
_symmetry.space_group_name_H-M   'P 1'
#
loop_
_entity.id
_entity.type
_entity.pdbx_description
1 polymer ?
#
loop_
_entity_poly.entity_id
_entity_poly.type
_entity_poly.pdbx_seq_one_letter_code
_entity_poly.pdbx_strand_id
1 'polypeptide(L)'
;MRTTRSLVIETDTDEVLLGEPVTIRVRDRLQNPLEGVTVSTRRKGVRTDETGRCQLTFHAPGLWSLTATKPSEGEITYRPATTLLRAVTRPAMARRVRRIAALSE
;
A
#
# COMPACT_ATOMS: atom_id res chain seq x y z
N MET A 1 20.05 -22.50 -7.08
CA MET A 1 20.51 -21.08 -7.08
C MET A 1 19.44 -20.27 -6.37
N ARG A 2 19.77 -19.48 -5.33
CA ARG A 2 18.76 -18.66 -4.64
C ARG A 2 18.29 -17.51 -5.52
N THR A 3 16.99 -17.52 -5.87
CA THR A 3 16.38 -16.46 -6.66
C THR A 3 15.85 -15.38 -5.72
N THR A 4 16.17 -14.11 -5.99
CA THR A 4 15.66 -13.00 -5.20
C THR A 4 14.52 -12.30 -5.91
N ARG A 5 13.32 -12.26 -5.31
CA ARG A 5 12.17 -11.53 -5.83
C ARG A 5 11.96 -10.25 -5.01
N SER A 6 11.91 -9.11 -5.67
CA SER A 6 11.61 -7.85 -4.98
C SER A 6 10.12 -7.62 -4.95
N LEU A 7 9.58 -7.36 -3.76
CA LEU A 7 8.21 -6.94 -3.58
C LEU A 7 8.02 -5.52 -4.14
N VAL A 8 6.81 -5.21 -4.60
CA VAL A 8 6.36 -3.90 -5.06
C VAL A 8 4.98 -3.69 -4.49
N ILE A 9 4.78 -2.57 -3.79
CA ILE A 9 3.48 -2.15 -3.27
C ILE A 9 2.91 -1.12 -4.22
N GLU A 10 1.66 -1.32 -4.62
CA GLU A 10 0.90 -0.36 -5.41
C GLU A 10 -0.37 0.05 -4.71
N THR A 11 -0.67 1.33 -4.84
CA THR A 11 -1.93 1.95 -4.45
C THR A 11 -2.39 2.82 -5.61
N ASP A 12 -3.70 2.95 -5.78
CA ASP A 12 -4.29 3.77 -6.85
C ASP A 12 -3.96 5.26 -6.68
N THR A 13 -3.80 5.70 -5.43
CA THR A 13 -3.50 7.06 -5.02
C THR A 13 -2.51 7.05 -3.85
N ASP A 14 -1.75 8.13 -3.69
CA ASP A 14 -0.91 8.37 -2.51
C ASP A 14 -1.73 8.95 -1.33
N GLU A 15 -2.93 9.45 -1.57
CA GLU A 15 -3.82 10.08 -0.59
C GLU A 15 -5.17 9.36 -0.48
N VAL A 16 -5.56 8.99 0.74
CA VAL A 16 -6.77 8.18 1.01
C VAL A 16 -7.63 8.78 2.10
N LEU A 17 -8.92 8.43 2.08
CA LEU A 17 -9.90 8.91 3.06
C LEU A 17 -9.92 8.03 4.32
N LEU A 18 -10.06 8.68 5.47
CA LEU A 18 -10.29 7.99 6.73
C LEU A 18 -11.62 7.24 6.72
N GLY A 19 -11.62 6.04 7.30
CA GLY A 19 -12.80 5.18 7.42
C GLY A 19 -13.18 4.45 6.12
N GLU A 20 -12.53 4.74 5.00
CA GLU A 20 -12.75 4.01 3.74
C GLU A 20 -11.71 2.88 3.58
N PRO A 21 -12.12 1.70 3.08
CA PRO A 21 -11.19 0.63 2.76
C PRO A 21 -10.35 1.02 1.54
N VAL A 22 -9.03 0.91 1.69
CA VAL A 22 -8.05 1.13 0.63
C VAL A 22 -7.58 -0.22 0.16
N THR A 23 -7.70 -0.46 -1.15
CA THR A 23 -7.14 -1.66 -1.77
C THR A 23 -5.66 -1.44 -2.04
N ILE A 24 -4.83 -2.35 -1.53
CA ILE A 24 -3.39 -2.38 -1.74
C ILE A 24 -3.08 -3.61 -2.57
N ARG A 25 -2.27 -3.43 -3.61
CA ARG A 25 -1.79 -4.52 -4.44
C ARG A 25 -0.31 -4.76 -4.16
N VAL A 26 0.07 -6.03 -4.06
CA VAL A 26 1.45 -6.44 -3.96
C VAL A 26 1.79 -7.38 -5.10
N ARG A 27 2.89 -7.07 -5.77
CA ARG A 27 3.40 -7.83 -6.90
C ARG A 27 4.92 -7.87 -6.88
N ASP A 28 5.51 -8.66 -7.76
CA ASP A 28 6.94 -8.58 -8.04
C ASP A 28 7.25 -7.59 -9.18
N ARG A 29 8.54 -7.45 -9.50
CA ARG A 29 9.00 -6.60 -10.63
C ARG A 29 8.55 -7.10 -12.00
N LEU A 30 8.21 -8.37 -12.12
CA LEU A 30 7.69 -8.98 -13.34
C LEU A 30 6.16 -8.86 -13.44
N GLN A 31 5.54 -8.04 -12.58
CA GLN A 31 4.09 -7.79 -12.51
C GLN A 31 3.26 -8.99 -12.01
N ASN A 32 3.89 -10.03 -11.49
CA ASN A 32 3.16 -11.19 -10.97
C ASN A 32 2.53 -10.84 -9.62
N PRO A 33 1.23 -11.10 -9.42
CA PRO A 33 0.60 -10.94 -8.11
C PRO A 33 1.25 -11.89 -7.09
N LEU A 34 1.36 -11.44 -5.84
CA LEU A 34 1.97 -12.24 -4.78
C LEU A 34 0.99 -12.44 -3.63
N GLU A 35 0.56 -13.68 -3.47
CA GLU A 35 -0.24 -14.14 -2.33
C GLU A 35 0.59 -14.25 -1.05
N GLY A 36 -0.06 -14.06 0.10
CA GLY A 36 0.49 -14.37 1.42
C GLY A 36 1.55 -13.37 1.87
N VAL A 37 1.78 -12.30 1.12
CA VAL A 37 2.60 -11.17 1.55
C VAL A 37 1.89 -10.46 2.69
N THR A 38 2.60 -10.23 3.79
CA THR A 38 2.11 -9.45 4.92
C THR A 38 2.38 -7.97 4.64
N VAL A 39 1.32 -7.19 4.47
CA VAL A 39 1.38 -5.73 4.38
C VAL A 39 1.09 -5.15 5.76
N SER A 40 2.10 -4.53 6.34
CA SER A 40 2.06 -4.01 7.71
C SER A 40 2.17 -2.50 7.75
N THR A 41 1.35 -1.91 8.62
CA THR A 41 1.53 -0.55 9.16
C THR A 41 2.14 -0.65 10.54
N ARG A 42 2.42 0.50 11.17
CA ARG A 42 2.82 0.56 12.60
C ARG A 42 1.80 -0.11 13.55
N ARG A 43 0.53 -0.22 13.16
CA ARG A 43 -0.55 -0.69 14.05
C ARG A 43 -1.10 -2.07 13.73
N LYS A 44 -1.08 -2.48 12.46
CA LYS A 44 -1.75 -3.70 11.98
C LYS A 44 -1.05 -4.25 10.75
N GLY A 45 -1.04 -5.58 10.62
CA GLY A 45 -0.67 -6.29 9.39
C GLY A 45 -1.86 -7.05 8.80
N VAL A 46 -1.95 -7.09 7.47
CA VAL A 46 -2.94 -7.86 6.71
C VAL A 46 -2.23 -8.61 5.60
N ARG A 47 -2.68 -9.84 5.32
CA ARG A 47 -2.10 -10.67 4.25
C ARG A 47 -2.83 -10.41 2.92
N THR A 48 -2.07 -10.54 1.85
CA THR A 48 -2.59 -10.52 0.49
C THR A 48 -3.26 -11.85 0.12
N ASP A 49 -4.35 -11.76 -0.63
CA ASP A 49 -5.07 -12.89 -1.23
C ASP A 49 -4.35 -13.46 -2.46
N GLU A 50 -4.93 -14.48 -3.09
CA GLU A 50 -4.43 -15.14 -4.31
C GLU A 50 -4.19 -14.17 -5.48
N THR A 51 -4.89 -13.03 -5.49
CA THR A 51 -4.75 -11.99 -6.51
C THR A 51 -3.69 -10.94 -6.16
N GLY A 52 -2.98 -11.14 -5.04
CA GLY A 52 -1.99 -10.21 -4.51
C GLY A 52 -2.61 -8.96 -3.90
N ARG A 53 -3.86 -8.99 -3.46
CA ARG A 53 -4.58 -7.82 -2.93
C ARG A 53 -4.87 -7.95 -1.45
N CYS A 54 -4.87 -6.83 -0.75
CA CYS A 54 -5.41 -6.73 0.60
C CYS A 54 -6.10 -5.39 0.82
N GLN A 55 -6.89 -5.30 1.89
CA GLN A 55 -7.57 -4.05 2.26
C GLN A 55 -7.09 -3.56 3.62
N LEU A 56 -6.85 -2.25 3.70
CA LEU A 56 -6.56 -1.54 4.94
C LEU A 56 -7.49 -0.34 5.10
N THR A 57 -7.93 -0.09 6.33
CA THR A 57 -8.71 1.11 6.69
C THR A 57 -7.91 1.94 7.67
N PHE A 58 -7.80 3.24 7.39
CA PHE A 58 -7.10 4.18 8.25
C PHE A 58 -8.10 4.97 9.10
N HIS A 59 -7.86 5.04 10.40
CA HIS A 59 -8.76 5.71 11.36
C HIS A 59 -8.18 6.98 11.98
N ALA A 60 -6.93 7.31 11.67
CA ALA A 60 -6.30 8.56 12.10
C ALA A 60 -5.59 9.24 10.92
N PRO A 61 -5.70 10.57 10.80
CA PRO A 61 -5.01 11.31 9.75
C PRO A 61 -3.50 11.24 9.95
N GLY A 62 -2.75 11.34 8.85
CA GLY A 62 -1.29 11.38 8.88
C GLY A 62 -0.64 10.61 7.75
N LEU A 63 0.69 10.57 7.79
CA LEU A 63 1.51 9.79 6.86
C LEU A 63 1.74 8.40 7.43
N TRP A 64 1.37 7.38 6.67
CA TRP A 64 1.45 5.98 7.06
C TRP A 64 2.52 5.28 6.23
N SER A 65 3.45 4.62 6.91
CA SER A 65 4.41 3.72 6.27
C SER A 65 3.80 2.33 6.16
N LEU A 66 3.77 1.82 4.93
CA LEU A 66 3.31 0.49 4.55
C LEU A 66 4.52 -0.35 4.16
N THR A 67 4.76 -1.43 4.89
CA THR A 67 5.86 -2.35 4.62
C THR A 67 5.30 -3.71 4.22
N ALA A 68 5.69 -4.20 3.04
CA ALA A 68 5.36 -5.52 2.56
C ALA A 68 6.52 -6.48 2.84
N THR A 69 6.23 -7.58 3.52
CA THR A 69 7.19 -8.63 3.86
C THR A 69 6.61 -10.00 3.55
N LYS A 70 7.44 -10.91 3.03
CA LYS A 70 7.08 -12.32 2.81
C LYS A 70 8.24 -13.20 3.28
N PRO A 71 7.99 -14.27 4.05
CA PRO A 71 9.04 -15.23 4.39
C PRO A 71 9.60 -15.87 3.12
N SER A 72 10.85 -16.32 3.20
CA SER A 72 11.46 -17.06 2.09
C SER A 72 10.74 -18.39 1.88
N GLU A 73 10.65 -18.83 0.63
CA GLU A 73 9.92 -20.04 0.23
C GLU A 73 10.82 -20.86 -0.71
N GLY A 74 11.25 -22.03 -0.25
CA GLY A 74 12.24 -22.84 -0.97
C GLY A 74 13.52 -22.04 -1.28
N GLU A 75 13.89 -21.99 -2.56
CA GLU A 75 15.05 -21.21 -3.04
C GLU A 75 14.75 -19.73 -3.28
N ILE A 76 13.52 -19.26 -3.05
CA ILE A 76 13.11 -17.88 -3.28
C ILE A 76 13.27 -17.06 -2.00
N THR A 77 14.07 -16.00 -2.07
CA THR A 77 14.15 -14.97 -1.03
C THR A 77 13.40 -13.72 -1.50
N TYR A 78 12.54 -13.17 -0.66
CA TYR A 78 11.80 -11.95 -0.96
C TYR A 78 12.50 -10.72 -0.36
N ARG A 79 12.74 -9.70 -1.19
CA ARG A 79 13.17 -8.38 -0.70
C ARG A 79 11.92 -7.57 -0.32
N PRO A 80 11.86 -7.02 0.91
CA PRO A 80 10.74 -6.22 1.34
C PRO A 80 10.64 -4.91 0.55
N ALA A 81 9.44 -4.33 0.56
CA ALA A 81 9.18 -3.02 -0.02
C ALA A 81 8.45 -2.13 0.98
N THR A 82 8.68 -0.84 0.87
CA THR A 82 8.03 0.16 1.72
C THR A 82 7.47 1.28 0.84
N THR A 83 6.24 1.71 1.12
CA THR A 83 5.64 2.89 0.50
C THR A 83 4.96 3.76 1.56
N LEU A 84 4.70 5.02 1.21
CA LEU A 84 4.04 5.98 2.07
C LEU A 84 2.66 6.29 1.53
N LEU A 85 1.67 6.35 2.44
CA LEU A 85 0.29 6.69 2.12
C LEU A 85 -0.19 7.77 3.07
N ARG A 86 -0.80 8.83 2.54
CA ARG A 86 -1.35 9.92 3.33
C ARG A 86 -2.83 9.67 3.59
N ALA A 87 -3.19 9.50 4.85
CA ALA A 87 -4.58 9.40 5.27
C ALA A 87 -5.11 10.78 5.67
N VAL A 88 -6.23 11.20 5.07
CA VAL A 88 -6.81 12.54 5.27
C VAL A 88 -8.31 12.46 5.54
N THR A 89 -8.83 13.49 6.20
CA THR A 89 -10.28 13.65 6.36
C THR A 89 -10.90 14.12 5.04
N ARG A 90 -12.18 13.79 4.80
CA ARG A 90 -12.92 14.29 3.62
C ARG A 90 -12.84 15.81 3.47
N PRO A 91 -13.04 16.63 4.53
CA PRO A 91 -12.91 18.08 4.41
C PRO A 91 -11.51 18.55 4.00
N ALA A 92 -10.45 17.87 4.47
CA ALA A 92 -9.08 18.23 4.09
C ALA A 92 -8.82 17.96 2.61
N MET A 93 -9.28 16.81 2.09
CA MET A 93 -9.17 16.47 0.68
C MET A 93 -9.94 17.46 -0.20
N ALA A 94 -11.19 17.77 0.15
CA ALA A 94 -12.02 18.72 -0.59
C ALA A 94 -11.39 20.13 -0.66
N ARG A 95 -10.77 20.60 0.42
CA ARG A 95 -10.04 21.89 0.45
C ARG A 95 -8.83 21.89 -0.48
N ARG A 96 -8.12 20.77 -0.57
CA ARG A 96 -6.95 20.63 -1.46
C ARG A 96 -7.38 20.67 -2.93
N VAL A 97 -8.41 19.91 -3.29
CA VAL A 97 -8.94 19.90 -4.67
C VAL A 97 -9.40 21.29 -5.10
N ARG A 98 -10.14 22.01 -4.26
CA ARG A 98 -10.57 23.39 -4.54
C ARG A 98 -9.39 24.35 -4.74
N ARG A 99 -8.33 24.21 -3.93
CA ARG A 99 -7.13 25.05 -4.06
C ARG A 99 -6.41 24.80 -5.39
N ILE A 100 -6.31 23.55 -5.82
CA ILE A 100 -5.66 23.20 -7.10
C ILE A 100 -6.46 23.78 -8.27
N ALA A 101 -7.79 23.70 -8.23
CA ALA A 101 -8.65 24.29 -9.25
C ALA A 101 -8.45 25.80 -9.35
N ALA A 102 -8.43 26.51 -8.23
CA ALA A 102 -8.24 27.97 -8.17
C ALA A 102 -6.83 28.46 -8.55
N LEU A 103 -5.84 27.57 -8.68
CA LEU A 103 -4.49 27.90 -9.15
C LEU A 103 -4.33 27.65 -10.66
N SER A 104 -5.36 27.11 -11.31
CA SER A 104 -5.38 26.80 -12.74
C SER A 104 -6.16 27.86 -13.55
N GLU A 105 -6.58 28.96 -12.89
CA GLU A 105 -7.27 30.14 -13.42
C GLU A 105 -6.37 31.37 -13.34
#